data_AF-A0A8C9LHJ2-F1
#
_entry.id   AF-A0A8C9LHJ2-F1
#
_cell.length_a   1.000
_cell.length_b   1.000
_cell.length_c   1.000
_cell.angle_alpha   90.00
_cell.angle_beta   90.00
_cell.angle_gamma   90.00
#
_symmetry.space_group_name_H-M   'P 1'
#
loop_
_entity.id
_entity.type
_entity.pdbx_description
1 polymer ?
#
loop_
_entity_poly.entity_id
_entity_poly.type
_entity_poly.pdbx_seq_one_letter_code
_entity_poly.pdbx_strand_id
1 'polypeptide(L)'
;VYLDEGPVRLQLWDTAGQERFRSLIPSYIRDSAAAIVVYDITNRKSFENTTKWIQDIINERGKDVIIALKEIEAVNNFNLSILYI
;
A
#
# COMPACT_ATOMS: atom_id res chain seq x y z
N VAL A 1 -19.78 0.99 0.22
CA VAL A 1 -19.73 2.38 0.74
C VAL A 1 -20.87 3.15 0.11
N TYR A 2 -21.64 3.91 0.87
CA TYR A 2 -22.67 4.79 0.31
C TYR A 2 -22.04 6.15 0.03
N LEU A 3 -22.05 6.56 -1.23
CA LEU A 3 -21.72 7.92 -1.64
C LEU A 3 -23.03 8.63 -2.01
N ASP A 4 -22.97 9.95 -2.21
CA ASP A 4 -24.15 10.75 -2.57
C ASP A 4 -24.86 10.26 -3.84
N GLU A 5 -24.13 9.56 -4.72
CA GLU A 5 -24.63 8.98 -5.98
C GLU A 5 -25.16 7.53 -5.84
N GLY A 6 -25.12 6.96 -4.63
CA GLY A 6 -25.61 5.62 -4.33
C GLY A 6 -24.53 4.63 -3.85
N PRO A 7 -24.85 3.32 -3.84
CA PRO A 7 -23.95 2.30 -3.31
C PRO A 7 -22.80 2.02 -4.28
N VAL A 8 -21.58 2.11 -3.79
CA VAL A 8 -20.35 1.73 -4.50
C VAL A 8 -19.74 0.47 -3.88
N ARG A 9 -19.30 -0.45 -4.75
CA ARG A 9 -18.54 -1.63 -4.37
C ARG A 9 -17.07 -1.25 -4.18
N LEU A 10 -16.63 -1.22 -2.92
CA LEU A 10 -15.24 -1.02 -2.56
C LEU A 10 -14.55 -2.39 -2.42
N GLN A 11 -13.37 -2.53 -3.02
CA GLN A 11 -12.47 -3.66 -2.79
C GLN A 11 -11.22 -3.11 -2.11
N LEU A 12 -10.89 -3.66 -0.95
CA LEU A 12 -9.69 -3.32 -0.18
C LEU A 12 -8.82 -4.55 -0.09
N TRP A 13 -7.52 -4.39 -0.32
CA TRP A 13 -6.56 -5.48 -0.23
C TRP A 13 -5.51 -5.14 0.82
N ASP A 14 -5.56 -5.83 1.96
CA ASP A 14 -4.49 -5.82 2.95
C ASP A 14 -3.39 -6.79 2.50
N THR A 15 -2.23 -6.26 2.11
CA THR A 15 -1.10 -7.10 1.69
C THR A 15 -0.08 -7.21 2.81
N ALA A 16 0.23 -8.43 3.25
CA ALA A 16 1.27 -8.62 4.25
C ALA A 16 2.64 -8.22 3.66
N GLY A 17 3.33 -7.26 4.30
CA GLY A 17 4.64 -6.74 3.89
C GLY A 17 5.83 -7.71 3.99
N GLN A 18 5.59 -9.02 4.07
CA GLN A 18 6.64 -10.02 4.07
C GLN A 18 7.09 -10.32 2.64
N GLU A 19 8.40 -10.37 2.43
CA GLU A 19 9.00 -10.62 1.11
C GLU A 19 8.49 -11.90 0.44
N ARG A 20 8.06 -12.90 1.21
CA ARG A 20 7.49 -14.15 0.70
C ARG A 20 6.19 -13.97 -0.10
N PHE A 21 5.48 -12.86 0.08
CA PHE A 21 4.25 -12.54 -0.66
C PHE A 21 4.47 -11.52 -1.79
N ARG A 22 5.73 -11.11 -2.02
CA ARG A 22 6.08 -10.08 -3.01
C ARG A 22 5.64 -10.44 -4.42
N SER A 23 5.58 -11.73 -4.76
CA SER A 23 5.11 -12.19 -6.08
C SER A 23 3.62 -11.92 -6.34
N LEU A 24 2.80 -11.72 -5.31
CA LEU A 24 1.38 -11.44 -5.45
C LEU A 24 1.09 -9.94 -5.63
N ILE A 25 1.98 -9.09 -5.12
CA ILE A 25 1.81 -7.62 -5.08
C ILE A 25 1.48 -7.00 -6.45
N PRO A 26 2.15 -7.37 -7.57
CA PRO A 26 1.83 -6.80 -8.88
C PRO A 26 0.37 -7.01 -9.29
N SER A 27 -0.20 -8.20 -8.99
CA SER A 27 -1.59 -8.50 -9.32
C SER A 27 -2.60 -7.64 -8.55
N TYR A 28 -2.28 -7.25 -7.32
CA TYR A 28 -3.11 -6.33 -6.55
C TYR A 28 -2.99 -4.90 -7.10
N ILE A 29 -1.80 -4.46 -7.49
CA ILE A 29 -1.54 -3.09 -7.98
C ILE A 29 -2.21 -2.81 -9.34
N ARG A 30 -2.19 -3.78 -10.26
CA ARG A 30 -2.57 -3.57 -11.67
C ARG A 30 -3.93 -2.92 -11.89
N ASP A 31 -4.93 -3.32 -11.11
CA ASP A 31 -6.31 -2.85 -11.26
C ASP A 31 -6.72 -1.83 -10.17
N SER A 32 -5.74 -1.30 -9.44
CA SER A 32 -5.95 -0.37 -8.33
C SER A 32 -6.26 1.04 -8.80
N ALA A 33 -7.22 1.70 -8.14
CA ALA A 33 -7.46 3.14 -8.30
C ALA A 33 -6.56 3.98 -7.40
N ALA A 34 -6.22 3.45 -6.23
CA ALA A 34 -5.38 4.12 -5.24
C ALA A 34 -4.49 3.09 -4.52
N ALA A 35 -3.44 3.58 -3.88
CA ALA A 35 -2.59 2.81 -2.99
C ALA A 35 -2.19 3.68 -1.79
N ILE A 36 -2.14 3.07 -0.62
CA ILE A 36 -1.66 3.67 0.63
C ILE A 36 -0.38 2.93 1.02
N VAL A 37 0.74 3.64 0.97
CA VAL A 37 2.03 3.13 1.44
C VAL A 37 2.17 3.50 2.91
N VAL A 38 2.48 2.50 3.75
CA VAL A 38 2.55 2.71 5.20
C VAL A 38 3.95 2.41 5.72
N TYR A 39 4.43 3.24 6.62
CA TYR A 39 5.70 3.04 7.32
C TYR A 39 5.53 3.26 8.83
N ASP A 40 6.40 2.60 9.59
CA ASP A 40 6.44 2.70 11.04
C ASP A 40 7.39 3.82 11.47
N ILE A 41 6.88 4.77 12.25
CA ILE A 41 7.65 5.91 12.75
C ILE A 41 8.81 5.48 13.67
N THR A 42 8.71 4.31 14.29
CA THR A 42 9.75 3.74 15.14
C THR A 42 10.84 3.02 14.35
N ASN A 43 10.62 2.76 13.06
CA ASN A 43 11.52 2.01 12.18
C ASN A 43 11.90 2.81 10.93
N ARG A 44 13.03 3.52 10.99
CA ARG A 44 13.54 4.34 9.87
C ARG A 44 13.72 3.57 8.56
N LYS A 45 14.11 2.29 8.62
CA LYS A 45 14.28 1.45 7.42
C LYS A 45 12.95 1.23 6.69
N SER A 46 11.84 1.16 7.43
CA SER A 46 10.51 1.06 6.83
C SER A 46 10.17 2.30 6.01
N PHE A 47 10.53 3.50 6.50
CA PHE A 47 10.36 4.76 5.76
C PHE A 47 11.24 4.81 4.51
N GLU A 48 12.51 4.43 4.61
CA GLU A 48 13.42 4.40 3.45
C GLU A 48 12.90 3.44 2.34
N ASN A 49 12.29 2.32 2.73
CA ASN A 49 11.71 1.37 1.78
C ASN A 49 10.47 1.91 1.05
N THR A 50 9.78 2.94 1.54
CA THR A 50 8.56 3.49 0.91
C THR A 50 8.82 3.97 -0.52
N THR A 51 10.00 4.54 -0.78
CA THR A 51 10.37 5.03 -2.12
C THR A 51 10.37 3.88 -3.14
N LYS A 52 10.88 2.71 -2.73
CA LYS A 52 10.87 1.51 -3.58
C LYS A 52 9.44 1.07 -3.88
N TRP A 53 8.58 1.03 -2.87
CA TRP A 53 7.17 0.67 -3.05
C TRP A 53 6.42 1.63 -3.96
N ILE A 54 6.63 2.93 -3.80
CA ILE A 54 6.05 3.96 -4.67
C ILE A 54 6.49 3.73 -6.12
N GLN A 55 7.76 3.43 -6.35
CA GLN A 55 8.25 3.15 -7.70
C GLN A 55 7.66 1.85 -8.27
N ASP A 56 7.55 0.80 -7.47
CA ASP A 56 6.93 -0.46 -7.89
C ASP A 56 5.45 -0.24 -8.30
N ILE A 57 4.70 0.60 -7.56
CA ILE A 57 3.32 0.98 -7.89
C ILE A 57 3.26 1.75 -9.21
N ILE A 58 4.10 2.77 -9.37
CA ILE A 58 4.16 3.58 -10.60
C ILE A 58 4.51 2.72 -11.82
N ASN A 59 5.40 1.74 -11.64
CA ASN A 59 5.83 0.85 -12.73
C ASN A 59 4.71 -0.11 -13.17
N GLU A 60 3.91 -0.65 -12.24
CA GLU A 60 2.85 -1.61 -12.59
C GLU A 60 1.54 -0.93 -13.01
N ARG A 61 1.16 0.21 -12.38
CA ARG A 61 -0.13 0.88 -12.64
C ARG A 61 -0.04 2.12 -13.53
N GLY A 62 1.11 2.79 -13.57
CA GLY A 62 1.29 4.10 -14.20
C GLY A 62 1.10 5.27 -13.24
N LYS A 63 1.12 6.51 -13.76
CA LYS A 63 1.09 7.74 -12.96
C LYS A 63 -0.31 8.20 -12.53
N ASP A 64 -1.36 7.57 -13.04
CA ASP A 64 -2.76 7.94 -12.77
C ASP A 64 -3.28 7.36 -11.45
N VAL A 65 -2.50 6.52 -10.78
CA VAL A 65 -2.83 5.96 -9.47
C VAL A 65 -2.63 7.00 -8.37
N ILE A 66 -3.62 7.12 -7.48
CA ILE A 66 -3.51 7.97 -6.31
C ILE A 66 -2.64 7.26 -5.28
N ILE A 67 -1.53 7.89 -4.87
CA ILE A 67 -0.63 7.33 -3.86
C ILE A 67 -0.67 8.21 -2.61
N ALA A 68 -1.06 7.63 -1.48
CA ALA A 68 -0.95 8.25 -0.17
C ALA A 68 0.17 7.60 0.63
N LEU A 69 0.92 8.40 1.39
CA LEU A 69 1.91 7.93 2.35
C LEU A 69 1.37 8.16 3.76
N LYS A 70 1.43 7.15 4.62
CA LYS A 70 0.94 7.26 6.00
C LYS A 70 1.90 6.66 7.01
N GLU A 71 2.18 7.43 8.07
CA GLU A 71 2.88 6.97 9.26
C GLU A 71 1.96 6.22 10.22
N ILE A 72 2.49 5.16 10.83
CA ILE A 72 1.87 4.43 11.95
C ILE A 72 2.88 4.31 13.10
N GLU A 73 2.35 4.10 14.30
CA GLU A 73 3.13 3.66 15.45
C GLU A 73 2.79 2.19 15.72
N ALA A 74 3.72 1.28 15.38
CA ALA A 74 3.47 -0.14 15.53
C ALA A 74 3.51 -0.52 17.01
N VAL A 75 2.34 -0.87 17.58
CA VAL A 75 2.28 -1.50 18.90
C VAL A 75 2.65 -2.97 18.71
N ASN A 76 3.91 -3.29 19.00
CA ASN A 76 4.63 -4.58 18.83
C ASN A 76 5.50 -4.68 17.58
N ASN A 77 6.62 -5.42 17.73
CA ASN A 77 7.75 -5.71 16.82
C ASN A 77 7.41 -6.30 15.42
N PHE A 78 6.32 -5.90 14.80
CA PHE A 78 6.01 -6.25 13.43
C PHE A 78 6.91 -5.42 12.50
N ASN A 79 7.82 -6.09 11.78
CA ASN A 79 8.53 -5.50 10.65
C ASN A 79 7.52 -5.19 9.53
N LEU A 80 6.82 -4.06 9.62
CA LEU A 80 5.91 -3.60 8.59
C LEU A 80 6.71 -2.95 7.44
N SER A 81 6.66 -3.59 6.28
CA SER A 81 6.97 -2.96 4.99
C SER A 81 5.73 -3.14 4.12
N ILE A 82 4.65 -2.41 4.41
CA ILE A 82 3.31 -2.74 3.90
C ILE A 82 2.82 -1.77 2.81
N LEU A 83 2.27 -2.38 1.76
CA LEU A 83 1.43 -1.76 0.75
C LEU A 83 -0.05 -2.06 1.09
N TYR A 84 -0.85 -1.03 1.32
CA TYR A 84 -2.30 -1.16 1.33
C TYR A 84 -2.82 -0.66 -0.02
N ILE A 85 -3.76 -1.39 -0.59
CA ILE A 85 -4.52 -0.94 -1.76
C ILE A 85 -5.95 -0.70 -1.33
#